data_AF-A0A2P6VIN1-F1
#
_entry.id   AF-A0A2P6VIN1-F1
#
_cell.length_a   1.000
_cell.length_b   1.000
_cell.length_c   1.000
_cell.angle_alpha   90.00
_cell.angle_beta   90.00
_cell.angle_gamma   90.00
#
_symmetry.space_group_name_H-M   'P 1'
#
loop_
_entity.id
_entity.type
_entity.pdbx_description
1 polymer ?
#
loop_
_entity_poly.entity_id
_entity_poly.type
_entity_poly.pdbx_seq_one_letter_code
_entity_poly.pdbx_strand_id
1 'polypeptide(L)'
;MGYDAALEEALCFGWVDSTHLKLDGDRSMLWLTARKRGSVWSRLNKQRVERLTAAGRMAPAGLAAVEAAQQSGAWSLLDAVEDLVVPDDLDAAFARHPGSRPQWDGFPRSARRGILQWVVQAKRPETRARRVEEAATLAARGERANQWRGRTASP
;
A
#
# COMPACT_ATOMS: atom_id res chain seq x y z
N MET A 1 17.17 -17.51 -10.27
CA MET A 1 16.64 -16.14 -10.46
C MET A 1 16.30 -15.58 -9.09
N GLY A 2 16.85 -14.43 -8.71
CA GLY A 2 16.52 -13.78 -7.43
C GLY A 2 15.16 -13.07 -7.46
N TYR A 3 14.62 -12.72 -6.29
CA TYR A 3 13.34 -12.01 -6.16
C TYR A 3 13.27 -10.75 -7.02
N ASP A 4 14.28 -9.87 -6.92
CA ASP A 4 14.30 -8.61 -7.68
C ASP A 4 14.28 -8.84 -9.19
N ALA A 5 15.03 -9.83 -9.69
CA ALA A 5 15.03 -10.17 -11.11
C ALA A 5 13.66 -10.66 -11.58
N ALA A 6 13.00 -11.51 -10.79
CA ALA A 6 11.66 -11.99 -11.09
C ALA A 6 10.62 -10.85 -11.12
N LEU A 7 10.71 -9.92 -10.17
CA LEU A 7 9.81 -8.78 -10.08
C LEU A 7 10.05 -7.76 -11.19
N GLU A 8 11.31 -7.46 -11.53
CA GLU A 8 11.63 -6.57 -12.65
C GLU A 8 11.10 -7.14 -13.97
N GLU A 9 11.26 -8.45 -14.21
CA GLU A 9 10.69 -9.09 -15.38
C GLU A 9 9.15 -9.03 -15.37
N ALA A 10 8.52 -9.29 -14.21
CA ALA A 10 7.08 -9.14 -14.07
C ALA A 10 6.60 -7.71 -14.39
N LEU A 11 7.33 -6.69 -13.94
CA LEU A 11 7.01 -5.28 -14.23
C LEU A 11 7.06 -4.96 -15.72
N CYS A 12 8.00 -5.55 -16.48
CA CYS A 12 8.08 -5.38 -17.94
C CYS A 12 6.78 -5.78 -18.64
N PHE A 13 6.02 -6.73 -18.07
CA PHE A 13 4.73 -7.20 -18.60
C PHE A 13 3.50 -6.64 -17.86
N GLY A 14 3.69 -5.71 -16.92
CA GLY A 14 2.59 -5.09 -16.18
C GLY A 14 2.07 -5.94 -15.02
N TRP A 15 2.89 -6.85 -14.50
CA TRP A 15 2.56 -7.73 -13.39
C TRP A 15 3.15 -7.20 -12.07
N VAL A 16 2.74 -7.80 -10.95
CA VAL A 16 3.22 -7.50 -9.61
C VAL A 16 3.26 -8.77 -8.78
N ASP A 17 4.13 -8.79 -7.78
CA ASP A 17 4.10 -9.81 -6.74
C ASP A 17 2.97 -9.59 -5.73
N SER A 18 2.56 -10.69 -5.11
CA SER A 18 1.56 -10.71 -4.05
C SER A 18 2.09 -11.56 -2.90
N THR A 19 1.49 -12.72 -2.66
CA THR A 19 1.85 -13.59 -1.55
C THR A 19 3.18 -14.28 -1.78
N HIS A 20 4.04 -14.21 -0.77
CA HIS A 20 5.23 -15.03 -0.62
C HIS A 20 4.92 -16.14 0.37
N LEU A 21 5.18 -17.38 -0.02
CA LEU A 21 4.95 -18.56 0.83
C LEU A 21 6.22 -19.39 0.93
N LYS A 22 6.45 -19.97 2.11
CA LYS A 22 7.44 -21.04 2.26
C LYS A 22 6.80 -22.35 1.79
N LEU A 23 7.48 -23.07 0.92
CA LEU A 23 7.07 -24.42 0.53
C LEU A 23 7.65 -25.46 1.49
N ASP A 24 8.95 -25.35 1.77
CA ASP A 24 9.69 -26.20 2.70
C ASP A 24 11.00 -25.51 3.13
N GLY A 25 11.92 -26.27 3.74
CA GLY A 25 13.21 -25.78 4.24
C GLY A 25 14.04 -25.00 3.21
N ASP A 26 13.94 -25.37 1.94
CA ASP A 26 14.86 -24.92 0.89
C ASP A 26 14.14 -24.17 -0.23
N ARG A 27 12.80 -24.16 -0.24
CA ARG A 27 11.98 -23.62 -1.34
C ARG A 27 10.95 -22.60 -0.88
N SER A 28 10.72 -21.61 -1.73
CA SER A 28 9.69 -20.59 -1.59
C SER A 28 8.85 -20.47 -2.86
N MET A 29 7.61 -19.97 -2.70
CA MET A 29 6.73 -19.57 -3.80
C MET A 29 6.51 -18.06 -3.78
N LEU A 30 6.53 -17.49 -4.97
CA LEU A 30 6.15 -16.12 -5.23
C LEU A 30 4.93 -16.11 -6.17
N TRP A 31 3.81 -15.58 -5.69
CA TRP A 31 2.66 -15.36 -6.57
C TRP A 31 2.86 -14.07 -7.37
N LEU A 32 2.87 -14.18 -8.69
CA LEU A 32 2.87 -13.05 -9.61
C LEU A 32 1.52 -12.96 -10.31
N THR A 33 1.01 -11.75 -10.49
CA THR A 33 -0.28 -11.52 -11.14
C THR A 33 -0.30 -10.23 -11.93
N ALA A 34 -1.10 -10.18 -13.00
CA ALA A 34 -1.32 -8.97 -13.77
C ALA A 34 -1.91 -7.86 -12.88
N ARG A 35 -1.40 -6.63 -13.02
CA ARG A 35 -1.94 -5.48 -12.30
C ARG A 35 -3.34 -5.15 -12.79
N LYS A 36 -4.24 -4.87 -11.85
CA LYS A 36 -5.55 -4.29 -12.18
C LYS A 36 -5.38 -2.80 -12.45
N ARG A 37 -6.27 -2.19 -13.22
CA ARG A 37 -6.26 -0.74 -13.51
C ARG A 37 -6.14 0.14 -12.24
N GLY A 38 -6.75 -0.29 -11.13
CA GLY A 38 -6.70 0.43 -9.86
C GLY A 38 -5.59 0.01 -8.89
N SER A 39 -4.65 -0.83 -9.33
CA SER A 39 -3.53 -1.27 -8.50
C SER A 39 -2.58 -0.11 -8.22
N VAL A 40 -2.29 0.12 -6.94
CA VAL A 40 -1.37 1.16 -6.49
C VAL A 40 0.09 0.83 -6.80
N TRP A 41 0.91 1.87 -6.89
CA TRP A 41 2.34 1.76 -7.20
C TRP A 41 3.19 2.37 -6.08
N SER A 42 4.08 1.56 -5.51
CA SER A 42 5.09 2.03 -4.55
C SER A 42 6.18 2.82 -5.27
N ARG A 43 6.85 3.74 -4.57
CA ARG A 43 7.98 4.49 -5.12
C ARG A 43 9.07 3.59 -5.69
N LEU A 44 9.37 2.48 -5.01
CA LEU A 44 10.36 1.52 -5.48
C LEU A 44 9.96 0.87 -6.82
N ASN A 45 8.69 0.52 -7.01
CA ASN A 45 8.24 -0.02 -8.29
C ASN A 45 8.24 1.03 -9.40
N LYS A 46 7.99 2.31 -9.08
CA LYS A 46 8.13 3.41 -10.04
C LYS A 46 9.58 3.58 -10.48
N GLN A 47 10.53 3.56 -9.54
CA GLN A 47 11.97 3.60 -9.82
C GLN A 47 12.43 2.40 -10.67
N ARG A 48 11.90 1.20 -10.42
CA ARG A 48 12.16 0.02 -11.27
C ARG A 48 11.64 0.24 -12.70
N VAL A 49 10.41 0.73 -12.85
CA VAL A 49 9.82 1.05 -14.17
C VAL A 49 10.64 2.10 -14.92
N GLU A 50 11.11 3.15 -14.24
CA GLU A 50 11.97 4.18 -14.84
C GLU A 50 13.26 3.56 -15.40
N ARG A 51 13.95 2.75 -14.60
CA ARG A 51 15.17 2.04 -15.03
C ARG A 51 14.91 1.09 -16.20
N LEU A 52 13.83 0.31 -16.15
CA LEU A 52 13.47 -0.66 -17.19
C LEU A 52 13.06 0.03 -18.49
N THR A 53 12.37 1.17 -18.41
CA THR A 53 12.03 2.02 -19.56
C THR A 53 13.29 2.58 -20.21
N ALA A 54 14.20 3.16 -19.41
CA ALA A 54 15.47 3.70 -19.90
C ALA A 54 16.34 2.62 -20.57
N ALA A 55 16.24 1.37 -20.09
CA ALA A 55 16.92 0.21 -20.67
C ALA A 55 16.19 -0.42 -21.88
N GLY A 56 15.04 0.11 -22.31
CA GLY A 56 14.26 -0.45 -23.42
C GLY A 56 13.66 -1.83 -23.15
N ARG A 57 13.51 -2.23 -21.88
CA ARG A 57 13.05 -3.58 -21.49
C ARG A 57 11.54 -3.70 -21.29
N MET A 58 10.83 -2.57 -21.21
CA MET A 58 9.38 -2.58 -20.99
C MET A 58 8.65 -3.13 -22.23
N ALA A 59 7.82 -4.15 -22.04
CA ALA A 59 6.94 -4.64 -23.09
C ALA A 59 5.70 -3.75 -23.23
N PRO A 60 4.95 -3.83 -24.35
CA PRO A 60 3.73 -3.05 -24.55
C PRO A 60 2.71 -3.21 -23.41
N ALA A 61 2.58 -4.42 -22.85
CA ALA A 61 1.70 -4.68 -21.71
C ALA A 61 2.12 -3.94 -20.43
N GLY A 62 3.43 -3.85 -20.16
CA GLY A 62 3.96 -3.09 -19.02
C GLY A 62 3.74 -1.59 -19.17
N LEU A 63 4.00 -1.05 -20.37
CA LEU A 63 3.74 0.35 -20.68
C LEU A 63 2.25 0.70 -20.53
N ALA A 64 1.35 -0.15 -21.06
CA ALA A 64 -0.09 0.03 -20.91
C ALA A 64 -0.54 -0.01 -19.43
N ALA A 65 0.09 -0.84 -18.59
CA ALA A 65 -0.21 -0.88 -17.15
C ALA A 65 0.21 0.40 -16.44
N VAL A 66 1.35 1.00 -16.82
CA VAL A 66 1.81 2.30 -16.30
C VAL A 66 0.86 3.40 -16.72
N GLU A 67 0.48 3.46 -18.00
CA GLU A 67 -0.45 4.45 -18.52
C GLU A 67 -1.82 4.36 -17.81
N ALA A 68 -2.38 3.16 -17.67
CA ALA A 68 -3.64 2.94 -16.97
C ALA A 68 -3.58 3.39 -15.49
N ALA A 69 -2.42 3.23 -14.84
CA ALA A 69 -2.21 3.70 -13.47
C ALA A 69 -2.11 5.23 -13.38
N GLN A 70 -1.48 5.88 -14.35
CA GLN A 70 -1.40 7.34 -14.44
C GLN A 70 -2.79 7.94 -14.67
N GLN A 71 -3.55 7.42 -15.65
CA GLN A 71 -4.91 7.87 -15.96
C GLN A 71 -5.90 7.69 -14.80
N SER A 72 -5.69 6.67 -13.96
CA SER A 72 -6.56 6.40 -12.80
C SER A 72 -6.12 7.09 -11.51
N GLY A 73 -4.99 7.79 -11.52
CA GLY A 73 -4.36 8.37 -10.32
C GLY A 73 -3.71 7.34 -9.37
N ALA A 74 -3.76 6.04 -9.69
CA ALA A 74 -3.15 4.99 -8.88
C ALA A 74 -1.61 5.07 -8.84
N TRP A 75 -1.01 5.72 -9.83
CA TRP A 75 0.44 5.94 -9.94
C TRP A 75 1.01 6.83 -8.80
N SER A 76 0.26 7.86 -8.39
CA SER A 76 0.69 8.82 -7.37
C SER A 76 -0.02 8.66 -6.02
N LEU A 77 -1.04 7.79 -5.94
CA LEU A 77 -1.86 7.62 -4.73
C LEU A 77 -1.05 7.33 -3.46
N LEU A 78 0.10 6.67 -3.58
CA LEU A 78 0.94 6.32 -2.43
C LEU A 78 2.00 7.36 -2.08
N ASP A 79 2.16 8.45 -2.84
CA ASP A 79 3.27 9.38 -2.62
C ASP A 79 3.17 10.04 -1.24
N ALA A 80 2.05 10.70 -0.97
CA ALA A 80 1.74 11.28 0.35
C ALA A 80 1.74 10.22 1.46
N VAL A 81 1.28 8.99 1.17
CA VAL A 81 1.27 7.88 2.14
C VAL A 81 2.68 7.46 2.53
N GLU A 82 3.58 7.34 1.56
CA GLU A 82 4.97 6.97 1.81
C GLU A 82 5.77 8.09 2.47
N ASP A 83 5.31 9.34 2.34
CA ASP A 83 5.86 10.50 3.06
C ASP A 83 5.20 10.72 4.43
N LEU A 84 4.26 9.84 4.81
CA LEU A 84 3.48 9.90 6.05
C LEU A 84 2.68 11.20 6.23
N VAL A 85 2.29 11.84 5.14
CA VAL A 85 1.42 13.01 5.18
C VAL A 85 0.05 12.57 5.70
N VAL A 86 -0.39 13.20 6.79
CA VAL A 86 -1.72 12.99 7.38
C VAL A 86 -2.73 13.81 6.57
N PRO A 87 -3.77 13.20 5.98
CA PRO A 87 -4.82 13.93 5.27
C PRO A 87 -5.64 14.79 6.23
N ASP A 88 -6.15 15.93 5.74
CA ASP A 88 -6.88 16.92 6.55
C ASP A 88 -8.08 16.34 7.31
N ASP A 89 -8.81 15.39 6.72
CA ASP A 89 -9.95 14.75 7.37
C ASP A 89 -9.55 13.82 8.52
N LEU A 90 -8.38 13.17 8.42
CA LEU A 90 -7.81 12.40 9.53
C LEU A 90 -7.28 13.32 10.64
N ASP A 91 -6.65 14.44 10.28
CA ASP A 91 -6.19 15.43 11.26
C ASP A 91 -7.37 16.07 12.01
N ALA A 92 -8.42 16.45 11.28
CA ALA A 92 -9.66 16.93 11.86
C ALA A 92 -10.35 15.88 12.75
N ALA A 93 -10.25 14.59 12.40
CA ALA A 93 -10.73 13.51 13.26
C ALA A 93 -9.89 13.38 14.54
N PHE A 94 -8.57 13.54 14.48
CA PHE A 94 -7.75 13.58 15.70
C PHE A 94 -8.15 14.72 16.65
N ALA A 95 -8.54 15.89 16.11
CA ALA A 95 -9.03 16.99 16.94
C ALA A 95 -10.33 16.66 17.69
N ARG A 96 -11.16 15.75 17.15
CA ARG A 96 -12.41 15.28 17.81
C ARG A 96 -12.17 14.19 18.86
N HIS A 97 -10.98 13.59 18.88
CA HIS A 97 -10.61 12.49 19.79
C HIS A 97 -9.34 12.86 20.58
N PRO A 98 -9.48 13.49 21.76
CA PRO A 98 -8.33 13.88 22.57
C PRO A 98 -7.39 12.70 22.85
N GLY A 99 -6.08 12.92 22.67
CA GLY A 99 -5.05 11.89 22.85
C GLY A 99 -4.70 11.11 21.59
N SER A 100 -5.49 11.18 20.51
CA SER A 100 -5.19 10.47 19.26
C SER A 100 -3.88 10.89 18.63
N ARG A 101 -3.64 12.21 18.51
CA ARG A 101 -2.47 12.73 17.78
C ARG A 101 -1.13 12.33 18.43
N PRO A 102 -0.92 12.50 19.76
CA PRO A 102 0.31 12.04 20.40
C PRO A 102 0.56 10.54 20.25
N GLN A 103 -0.48 9.71 20.39
CA GLN A 103 -0.35 8.26 20.23
C GLN A 103 -0.04 7.87 18.78
N TRP A 104 -0.72 8.51 17.83
CA TRP A 104 -0.46 8.35 16.40
C TRP A 104 1.00 8.68 16.05
N ASP A 105 1.53 9.80 16.55
CA ASP A 105 2.90 10.22 16.28
C ASP A 105 3.94 9.24 16.87
N GLY A 106 3.58 8.55 17.96
CA GLY A 106 4.35 7.45 18.55
C GLY A 106 4.28 6.11 17.79
N PHE A 107 3.37 5.95 16.82
CA PHE A 107 3.28 4.70 16.07
C PHE A 107 4.47 4.49 15.12
N PRO A 108 4.93 3.23 14.96
CA PRO A 108 5.96 2.89 13.98
C PRO A 108 5.60 3.36 12.58
N ARG A 109 6.61 3.78 11.80
CA ARG A 109 6.45 4.24 10.41
C ARG A 109 5.64 3.26 9.55
N SER A 110 5.87 1.96 9.69
CA SER A 110 5.13 0.92 8.95
C SER A 110 3.63 0.89 9.29
N ALA A 111 3.28 1.10 10.57
CA ALA A 111 1.89 1.14 11.01
C ALA A 111 1.18 2.40 10.48
N ARG A 112 1.80 3.58 10.63
CA ARG A 112 1.26 4.83 10.06
C ARG A 112 1.05 4.72 8.56
N ARG A 113 2.06 4.24 7.82
CA ARG A 113 1.97 4.00 6.38
C ARG A 113 0.80 3.07 6.03
N GLY A 114 0.66 1.95 6.73
CA GLY A 114 -0.43 0.98 6.49
C GLY A 114 -1.82 1.56 6.73
N ILE A 115 -1.99 2.35 7.80
CA ILE A 115 -3.27 3.02 8.11
C ILE A 115 -3.58 4.10 7.08
N LEU A 116 -2.60 4.94 6.73
CA LEU A 116 -2.75 5.95 5.68
C LEU A 116 -3.14 5.30 4.35
N GLN A 117 -2.45 4.23 3.96
CA GLN A 117 -2.76 3.47 2.74
C GLN A 117 -4.20 2.93 2.76
N TRP A 118 -4.66 2.43 3.91
CA TRP A 118 -6.02 1.94 4.09
C TRP A 118 -7.05 3.07 4.00
N VAL A 119 -6.78 4.25 4.56
CA VAL A 119 -7.65 5.43 4.43
C VAL A 119 -7.72 5.93 2.99
N VAL A 120 -6.59 6.17 2.32
CA VAL A 120 -6.58 6.77 0.97
C VAL A 120 -7.16 5.86 -0.11
N GLN A 121 -7.07 4.53 0.07
CA GLN A 121 -7.66 3.58 -0.89
C GLN A 121 -9.19 3.43 -0.75
N ALA A 122 -9.82 4.06 0.25
CA ALA A 122 -11.27 4.07 0.38
C ALA A 122 -11.90 5.04 -0.63
N LYS A 123 -12.35 4.50 -1.77
CA LYS A 123 -12.93 5.28 -2.87
C LYS A 123 -14.31 5.87 -2.58
N ARG A 124 -15.09 5.23 -1.70
CA ARG A 124 -16.44 5.68 -1.34
C ARG A 124 -16.36 6.64 -0.15
N PRO A 125 -16.98 7.83 -0.19
CA PRO A 125 -16.92 8.82 0.89
C PRO A 125 -17.31 8.25 2.25
N GLU A 126 -18.35 7.40 2.31
CA GLU A 126 -18.85 6.80 3.54
C GLU A 126 -17.83 5.81 4.13
N THR A 127 -17.15 5.05 3.25
CA THR A 127 -16.09 4.14 3.68
C THR A 127 -14.88 4.91 4.18
N ARG A 128 -14.52 6.01 3.51
CA ARG A 128 -13.41 6.88 3.95
C ARG A 128 -13.70 7.49 5.32
N ALA A 129 -14.87 8.09 5.49
CA ALA A 129 -15.29 8.67 6.75
C ALA A 129 -15.24 7.65 7.90
N ARG A 130 -15.77 6.43 7.67
CA ARG A 130 -15.69 5.35 8.66
C ARG A 130 -14.26 4.97 9.04
N ARG A 131 -13.35 4.85 8.06
CA ARG A 131 -11.95 4.48 8.30
C ARG A 131 -11.18 5.58 9.03
N VAL A 132 -11.44 6.83 8.67
CA VAL A 132 -10.88 8.01 9.36
C VAL A 132 -11.31 8.05 10.81
N GLU A 133 -12.61 7.89 11.07
CA GLU A 133 -13.16 7.85 12.42
C GLU A 133 -12.59 6.71 13.25
N GLU A 134 -12.53 5.51 12.67
CA GLU A 134 -11.96 4.32 13.30
C GLU A 134 -10.47 4.52 13.63
N ALA A 135 -9.69 5.10 12.70
CA ALA A 135 -8.28 5.39 12.92
C ALA A 135 -8.05 6.40 14.06
N ALA A 136 -8.82 7.48 14.10
CA ALA A 136 -8.72 8.47 15.17
C ALA A 136 -9.15 7.89 16.52
N THR A 137 -10.28 7.18 16.58
CA THR A 137 -10.81 6.56 17.80
C THR A 137 -9.84 5.54 18.41
N LEU A 138 -9.27 4.67 17.58
CA LEU A 138 -8.30 3.67 18.04
C LEU A 138 -6.98 4.32 18.46
N ALA A 139 -6.52 5.33 17.72
CA ALA A 139 -5.32 6.08 18.10
C ALA A 139 -5.45 6.72 19.48
N ALA A 140 -6.62 7.26 19.87
CA ALA A 140 -6.84 7.81 21.22
C ALA A 140 -6.56 6.79 22.34
N ARG A 141 -6.69 5.50 22.03
CA ARG A 141 -6.47 4.37 22.96
C ARG A 141 -5.07 3.78 22.85
N GLY A 142 -4.21 4.32 21.98
CA GLY A 142 -2.91 3.72 21.66
C GLY A 142 -3.00 2.48 20.76
N GLU A 143 -4.17 2.21 20.18
CA GLU A 143 -4.41 1.06 19.31
C GLU A 143 -4.22 1.42 17.83
N ARG A 144 -3.64 0.50 17.06
CA ARG A 144 -3.42 0.68 15.61
C ARG A 144 -4.63 0.15 14.84
N ALA A 145 -5.19 0.96 13.96
CA ALA A 145 -6.23 0.51 13.02
C ALA A 145 -5.68 -0.46 11.96
N ASN A 146 -6.59 -1.18 11.31
CA ASN A 146 -6.29 -2.07 10.17
C ASN A 146 -5.14 -3.06 10.41
N GLN A 147 -5.04 -3.57 11.65
CA GLN A 147 -4.09 -4.64 11.97
C GLN A 147 -4.74 -6.00 11.75
N TRP A 148 -3.95 -6.95 11.27
CA TRP A 148 -4.35 -8.35 11.26
C TRP A 148 -4.54 -8.82 12.70
N ARG A 149 -5.80 -8.99 13.10
CA ARG A 149 -6.13 -9.72 14.32
C ARG A 149 -6.07 -11.18 13.91
N GLY A 150 -5.03 -11.92 14.35
CA GLY A 150 -4.95 -13.35 14.11
C GLY A 150 -6.26 -14.05 14.49
N ARG A 151 -6.53 -15.24 13.94
CA ARG A 151 -7.63 -16.07 14.46
C ARG A 151 -7.41 -16.20 15.97
N THR A 152 -8.29 -15.61 16.78
CA THR A 152 -8.45 -16.02 18.17
C THR A 152 -8.73 -17.51 18.12
N ALA A 153 -7.86 -18.33 18.69
CA ALA A 153 -8.23 -19.70 18.99
C ALA A 153 -9.48 -19.61 19.87
N SER A 154 -10.62 -20.08 19.37
CA SER A 154 -11.77 -20.32 20.24
C SER A 154 -11.32 -21.30 21.32
N PRO A 155 -11.72 -21.09 22.59
CA PRO A 155 -11.42 -22.01 23.67
C PRO A 155 -11.98 -23.41 23.40
#